data_AF-W7QNX3-F1
#
_entry.id   AF-W7QNX3-F1
#
_cell.length_a   1.000
_cell.length_b   1.000
_cell.length_c   1.000
_cell.angle_alpha   90.00
_cell.angle_beta   90.00
_cell.angle_gamma   90.00
#
_symmetry.space_group_name_H-M   'P 1'
#
loop_
_entity.id
_entity.type
_entity.pdbx_description
1 polymer ?
#
loop_
_entity_poly.entity_id
_entity_poly.type
_entity_poly.pdbx_seq_one_letter_code
_entity_poly.pdbx_strand_id
1 'polypeptide(L)'
;MTDHIKVNDWVDALEGIAQVIEIKKIYKEEYPLSSLPPRECEVGELLNTIIIHKILCNFEGKIRKRNHVLHCSTEVCTPLCNESKGVLNELKRTKRQELEKFKIISQTKDFSNYVNTWIRVKGDDVQQVIDFINRDFEASIFKFSDVIDALKSEFNYEESWHFFANEAENTKQIVLKLNNTNYRFEGKKAVFTSVQALVL
;
A
#
# COMPACT_ATOMS: atom_id res chain seq x y z
N MET A 1 -10.53 -3.59 -18.35
CA MET A 1 -9.70 -3.63 -19.57
C MET A 1 -8.47 -2.75 -19.35
N THR A 2 -7.42 -3.30 -18.74
CA THR A 2 -6.15 -2.61 -18.44
C THR A 2 -4.95 -3.57 -18.46
N ASP A 3 -5.08 -4.73 -19.10
CA ASP A 3 -4.03 -5.76 -19.22
C ASP A 3 -2.86 -5.37 -20.16
N HIS A 4 -2.75 -4.09 -20.51
CA HIS A 4 -1.81 -3.62 -21.54
C HIS A 4 -0.71 -2.70 -21.03
N ILE A 5 -0.80 -2.17 -19.81
CA ILE A 5 0.24 -1.27 -19.27
C ILE A 5 1.37 -2.09 -18.65
N LYS A 6 2.60 -1.83 -19.08
CA LYS A 6 3.82 -2.50 -18.60
C LYS A 6 4.79 -1.50 -17.97
N VAL A 7 5.74 -2.04 -17.22
CA VAL A 7 6.86 -1.25 -16.71
C VAL A 7 7.63 -0.61 -17.87
N ASN A 8 8.00 0.66 -17.70
CA ASN A 8 8.61 1.57 -18.68
C ASN A 8 7.67 2.12 -19.77
N ASP A 9 6.41 1.70 -19.83
CA ASP A 9 5.44 2.30 -20.77
C ASP A 9 5.19 3.77 -20.44
N TRP A 10 4.91 4.54 -21.49
CA TRP A 10 4.37 5.88 -21.36
C TRP A 10 2.85 5.81 -21.29
N VAL A 11 2.26 6.55 -20.35
CA VAL A 11 0.83 6.53 -20.05
C VAL A 11 0.33 7.95 -19.82
N ASP A 12 -0.97 8.12 -20.03
CA ASP A 12 -1.69 9.29 -19.53
C ASP A 12 -2.12 8.98 -18.09
N ALA A 13 -1.48 9.65 -17.14
CA ALA A 13 -1.86 9.64 -15.73
C ALA A 13 -2.74 10.85 -15.41
N LEU A 14 -3.41 10.83 -14.25
CA LEU A 14 -4.33 11.88 -13.81
C LEU A 14 -3.78 13.32 -13.97
N GLU A 15 -2.47 13.49 -13.76
CA GLU A 15 -1.82 14.79 -13.73
C GLU A 15 -0.96 15.13 -14.95
N GLY A 16 -0.91 14.23 -15.95
CA GLY A 16 -0.15 14.43 -17.18
C GLY A 16 0.51 13.16 -17.72
N ILE A 17 1.51 13.36 -18.58
CA ILE A 17 2.22 12.28 -19.25
C ILE A 17 3.25 11.69 -18.30
N ALA A 18 3.15 10.39 -18.04
CA ALA A 18 3.99 9.69 -17.09
C ALA A 18 4.64 8.45 -17.70
N GLN A 19 5.73 8.00 -17.07
CA GLN A 19 6.37 6.74 -17.36
C GLN A 19 6.18 5.79 -16.18
N VAL A 20 5.73 4.57 -16.45
CA VAL A 20 5.55 3.53 -15.45
C VAL A 20 6.89 3.04 -14.93
N ILE A 21 7.04 3.02 -13.60
CA ILE A 21 8.24 2.54 -12.91
C ILE A 21 8.01 1.13 -12.37
N GLU A 22 6.85 0.90 -11.76
CA GLU A 22 6.55 -0.37 -11.09
C GLU A 22 5.04 -0.65 -11.14
N ILE A 23 4.66 -1.92 -11.13
CA ILE A 23 3.27 -2.36 -11.07
C ILE A 23 3.14 -3.37 -9.94
N LYS A 24 2.22 -3.13 -9.00
CA LYS A 24 2.00 -3.96 -7.82
C LYS A 24 0.58 -4.47 -7.76
N LYS A 25 0.44 -5.74 -7.40
CA LYS A 25 -0.87 -6.37 -7.19
C LYS A 25 -1.20 -6.30 -5.71
N ILE A 26 -2.43 -5.90 -5.41
CA ILE A 26 -2.99 -5.87 -4.07
C ILE A 26 -4.01 -6.99 -3.96
N TYR A 27 -3.83 -7.86 -2.97
CA TYR A 27 -4.70 -9.00 -2.73
C TYR A 27 -5.62 -8.77 -1.52
N LYS A 28 -6.69 -9.55 -1.44
CA LYS A 28 -7.58 -9.62 -0.29
C LYS A 28 -6.85 -10.30 0.85
N GLU A 29 -6.85 -9.67 2.02
CA GLU A 29 -6.08 -10.10 3.17
C GLU A 29 -6.91 -10.79 4.23
N GLU A 30 -6.22 -11.48 5.15
CA GLU A 30 -6.78 -12.23 6.28
C GLU A 30 -7.39 -11.33 7.36
N TYR A 31 -6.96 -10.07 7.45
CA TYR A 31 -7.49 -9.11 8.39
C TYR A 31 -8.67 -8.31 7.81
N PRO A 32 -9.67 -7.96 8.64
CA PRO A 32 -10.78 -7.12 8.22
C PRO A 32 -10.28 -5.70 7.91
N LEU A 33 -10.39 -5.29 6.65
CA LEU A 33 -10.25 -3.90 6.25
C LEU A 33 -11.52 -3.16 6.64
N SER A 34 -11.46 -2.27 7.65
CA SER A 34 -12.60 -1.49 8.14
C SER A 34 -13.26 -0.59 7.09
N SER A 35 -12.59 -0.36 5.96
CA SER A 35 -12.96 0.63 4.95
C SER A 35 -13.53 0.06 3.65
N LEU A 36 -13.64 -1.27 3.52
CA LEU A 36 -14.24 -1.89 2.34
C LEU A 36 -15.51 -2.64 2.72
N PRO A 37 -16.64 -2.43 2.01
CA PRO A 37 -17.78 -3.33 2.14
C PRO A 37 -17.28 -4.75 1.85
N PRO A 38 -17.82 -5.78 2.51
CA PRO A 38 -17.47 -7.16 2.21
C PRO A 38 -17.89 -7.44 0.78
N ARG A 39 -16.98 -7.27 -0.17
CA ARG A 39 -17.05 -8.00 -1.43
C ARG A 39 -16.92 -9.48 -1.05
N GLU A 40 -17.75 -10.32 -1.63
CA GLU A 40 -17.62 -11.78 -1.59
C GLU A 40 -16.32 -12.16 -2.34
N CYS A 41 -15.18 -11.87 -1.73
CA CYS A 41 -13.87 -12.16 -2.25
C CYS A 41 -13.14 -13.07 -1.28
N GLU A 42 -12.52 -14.11 -1.80
CA GLU A 42 -11.72 -15.03 -1.00
C GLU A 42 -10.38 -14.37 -0.63
N VAL A 43 -9.82 -14.77 0.52
CA VAL A 43 -8.46 -14.36 0.90
C VAL A 43 -7.49 -14.77 -0.21
N GLY A 44 -6.64 -13.83 -0.63
CA GLY A 44 -5.72 -13.99 -1.74
C GLY A 44 -6.31 -13.76 -3.13
N GLU A 45 -7.56 -13.32 -3.24
CA GLU A 45 -8.12 -12.78 -4.48
C GLU A 45 -7.51 -11.41 -4.82
N LEU A 46 -7.33 -11.09 -6.10
CA LEU A 46 -6.80 -9.80 -6.53
C LEU A 46 -7.86 -8.71 -6.33
N LEU A 47 -7.60 -7.75 -5.44
CA LEU A 47 -8.50 -6.62 -5.21
C LEU A 47 -8.24 -5.46 -6.16
N ASN A 48 -6.96 -5.13 -6.36
CA ASN A 48 -6.57 -3.99 -7.17
C ASN A 48 -5.14 -4.17 -7.71
N THR A 49 -4.79 -3.40 -8.73
CA THR A 49 -3.42 -3.24 -9.19
C THR A 49 -3.04 -1.77 -9.11
N ILE A 50 -1.90 -1.48 -8.46
CA ILE A 50 -1.35 -0.14 -8.31
C ILE A 50 -0.20 0.04 -9.30
N ILE A 51 -0.21 1.15 -10.02
CA ILE A 51 0.89 1.60 -10.86
C ILE A 51 1.66 2.67 -10.10
N ILE A 52 2.97 2.50 -9.99
CA ILE A 52 3.89 3.54 -9.55
C ILE A 52 4.51 4.13 -10.82
N HIS A 53 4.37 5.44 -11.02
CA HIS A 53 4.79 6.13 -12.24
C HIS A 53 5.45 7.47 -11.94
N LYS A 54 6.37 7.90 -12.81
CA LYS A 54 6.95 9.25 -12.79
C LYS A 54 6.36 10.14 -13.86
N ILE A 55 5.77 11.27 -13.45
CA ILE A 55 5.27 12.31 -14.36
C ILE A 55 6.42 13.11 -14.99
N LEU A 56 6.40 13.25 -16.31
CA LEU A 56 7.33 14.11 -17.06
C LEU A 56 6.79 15.55 -17.14
N CYS A 57 5.56 15.69 -17.63
CA CYS A 57 4.94 16.98 -17.94
C CYS A 57 3.42 16.89 -17.80
N ASN A 58 2.76 18.05 -17.75
CA ASN A 58 1.31 18.10 -17.97
C ASN A 58 0.97 17.81 -19.45
N PHE A 59 -0.31 17.73 -19.78
CA PHE A 59 -0.80 17.48 -21.15
C PHE A 59 -0.48 18.59 -22.14
N GLU A 60 -0.06 19.78 -21.67
CA GLU A 60 0.37 20.90 -22.51
C GLU A 60 1.89 20.88 -22.80
N GLY A 61 2.62 19.90 -22.26
CA GLY A 61 4.08 19.78 -22.43
C GLY A 61 4.91 20.62 -21.45
N LYS A 62 4.29 21.22 -20.43
CA LYS A 62 5.02 21.92 -19.37
C LYS A 62 5.68 20.90 -18.44
N ILE A 63 7.00 20.82 -18.51
CA ILE A 63 7.81 19.93 -17.68
C ILE A 63 7.57 20.27 -16.20
N ARG A 64 7.33 19.24 -15.42
CA ARG A 64 7.08 19.41 -13.99
C ARG A 64 8.41 19.43 -13.21
N LYS A 65 8.54 20.31 -12.21
CA LYS A 65 9.84 20.63 -11.56
C LYS A 65 10.12 19.94 -10.21
N ARG A 66 9.15 19.36 -9.50
CA ARG A 66 9.30 18.76 -8.16
C ARG A 66 8.57 17.42 -8.05
N ASN A 67 9.20 16.43 -7.37
CA ASN A 67 8.74 15.05 -7.08
C ASN A 67 7.58 14.51 -7.93
N HIS A 68 7.89 13.56 -8.82
CA HIS A 68 6.95 13.06 -9.84
C HIS A 68 6.53 11.61 -9.69
N VAL A 69 7.08 10.89 -8.71
CA VAL A 69 6.71 9.50 -8.50
C VAL A 69 5.42 9.48 -7.69
N LEU A 70 4.33 9.12 -8.35
CA LEU A 70 3.02 8.93 -7.76
C LEU A 70 2.60 7.46 -7.90
N HIS A 71 1.58 7.09 -7.14
CA HIS A 71 0.93 5.80 -7.28
C HIS A 71 -0.57 6.00 -7.56
N CYS A 72 -1.10 5.22 -8.50
CA CYS A 72 -2.49 5.29 -8.94
C CYS A 72 -3.06 3.87 -9.04
N SER A 73 -4.38 3.70 -8.92
CA SER A 73 -5.04 2.48 -9.41
C SER A 73 -4.78 2.35 -10.91
N THR A 74 -4.59 1.13 -11.42
CA THR A 74 -4.54 0.91 -12.88
C THR A 74 -5.75 1.49 -13.61
N GLU A 75 -6.90 1.59 -12.94
CA GLU A 75 -8.15 2.08 -13.53
C GLU A 75 -8.12 3.58 -13.87
N VAL A 76 -7.24 4.36 -13.25
CA VAL A 76 -7.13 5.82 -13.48
C VAL A 76 -5.94 6.20 -14.36
N CYS A 77 -5.26 5.21 -14.92
CA CYS A 77 -4.06 5.38 -15.74
C CYS A 77 -4.31 4.69 -17.10
N THR A 78 -4.21 5.43 -18.21
CA THR A 78 -4.60 4.94 -19.55
C THR A 78 -3.40 4.87 -20.50
N PRO A 79 -3.45 4.04 -21.55
CA PRO A 79 -2.45 4.09 -22.62
C PRO A 79 -2.33 5.49 -23.20
N LEU A 80 -1.10 5.88 -23.57
CA LEU A 80 -0.82 7.22 -24.11
C LEU A 80 -1.65 7.51 -25.37
N CYS A 81 -2.45 8.58 -25.34
CA CYS A 81 -3.25 9.04 -26.47
C CYS A 81 -2.37 9.69 -27.57
N ASN A 82 -2.97 10.03 -28.70
CA ASN A 82 -2.23 10.56 -29.85
C ASN A 82 -1.73 11.99 -29.60
N GLU A 83 -2.53 12.80 -28.90
CA GLU A 83 -2.19 14.16 -28.49
C GLU A 83 -0.98 14.15 -27.57
N SER A 84 -1.01 13.31 -26.53
CA SER A 84 0.11 13.13 -25.60
C SER A 84 1.35 12.54 -26.27
N LYS A 85 1.21 11.64 -27.24
CA LYS A 85 2.35 11.18 -28.07
C LYS A 85 3.01 12.35 -28.81
N GLY A 86 2.22 13.27 -29.36
CA GLY A 86 2.71 14.48 -30.01
C GLY A 86 3.55 15.33 -29.07
N VAL A 87 3.02 15.61 -27.87
CA VAL A 87 3.72 16.35 -26.82
C VAL A 87 5.02 15.67 -26.40
N LEU A 88 4.97 14.37 -26.14
CA LEU A 88 6.15 13.59 -25.74
C LEU A 88 7.23 13.59 -26.83
N ASN A 89 6.85 13.45 -28.10
CA ASN A 89 7.79 13.48 -29.22
C ASN A 89 8.42 14.87 -29.39
N GLU A 90 7.65 15.94 -29.18
CA GLU A 90 8.20 17.29 -29.24
C GLU A 90 9.20 17.57 -28.12
N LEU A 91 8.91 17.11 -26.91
CA LEU A 91 9.84 17.19 -25.79
C LEU A 91 11.12 16.36 -26.05
N LYS A 92 11.00 15.16 -26.63
CA LYS A 92 12.16 14.34 -27.06
C LYS A 92 13.06 15.05 -28.07
N ARG A 93 12.48 15.92 -28.90
CA ARG A 93 13.21 16.71 -29.88
C ARG A 93 13.85 17.96 -29.27
N THR A 94 13.12 18.69 -28.44
CA THR A 94 13.47 20.06 -28.03
C THR A 94 14.04 20.19 -26.62
N LYS A 95 13.82 19.20 -25.74
CA LYS A 95 14.14 19.24 -24.30
C LYS A 95 14.96 18.03 -23.86
N ARG A 96 16.05 17.75 -24.59
CA ARG A 96 16.92 16.58 -24.32
C ARG A 96 17.52 16.58 -22.91
N GLN A 97 18.00 17.72 -22.43
CA GLN A 97 18.65 17.81 -21.12
C GLN A 97 17.67 17.49 -19.98
N GLU A 98 16.44 17.99 -20.07
CA GLU A 98 15.39 17.72 -19.09
C GLU A 98 14.94 16.25 -19.12
N LEU A 99 14.92 15.62 -20.29
CA LEU A 99 14.65 14.19 -20.43
C LEU A 99 15.74 13.31 -19.84
N GLU A 100 17.01 13.66 -20.01
CA GLU A 100 18.10 12.92 -19.34
C GLU A 100 18.00 13.05 -17.82
N LYS A 101 17.68 14.24 -17.30
CA LYS A 101 17.39 14.43 -15.87
C LYS A 101 16.21 13.56 -15.42
N PHE A 102 15.14 13.52 -16.21
CA PHE A 102 13.97 12.70 -15.92
C PHE A 102 14.27 11.19 -15.88
N LYS A 103 15.15 10.69 -16.75
CA LYS A 103 15.55 9.27 -16.75
C LYS A 103 16.21 8.86 -15.45
N ILE A 104 17.06 9.74 -14.89
CA ILE A 104 17.80 9.51 -13.64
C ILE A 104 16.88 9.52 -12.41
N ILE A 105 15.67 10.10 -12.51
CA ILE A 105 14.69 10.04 -11.43
C ILE A 105 14.29 8.58 -11.22
N SER A 106 14.72 8.04 -10.09
CA SER A 106 14.28 6.77 -9.53
C SER A 106 13.36 7.02 -8.34
N GLN A 107 12.67 5.96 -7.92
CA GLN A 107 11.96 5.97 -6.66
C GLN A 107 12.98 5.99 -5.51
N THR A 108 13.12 7.13 -4.83
CA THR A 108 14.05 7.30 -3.69
C THR A 108 13.37 7.14 -2.34
N LYS A 109 12.04 7.04 -2.32
CA LYS A 109 11.26 6.87 -1.09
C LYS A 109 10.39 5.62 -1.16
N ASP A 110 10.43 4.90 -0.06
CA ASP A 110 9.50 3.84 0.25
C ASP A 110 8.08 4.41 0.43
N PHE A 111 7.09 3.78 -0.20
CA PHE A 111 5.69 4.09 -0.01
C PHE A 111 5.12 3.17 1.06
N SER A 112 4.93 3.66 2.29
CA SER A 112 4.24 2.88 3.31
C SER A 112 2.73 3.00 3.15
N ASN A 113 2.03 1.87 3.09
CA ASN A 113 0.62 1.81 3.45
C ASN A 113 0.52 1.38 4.92
N TYR A 114 -0.47 1.87 5.65
CA TYR A 114 -0.76 1.36 6.99
C TYR A 114 -2.17 0.76 7.03
N VAL A 115 -2.31 -0.28 7.81
CA VAL A 115 -3.59 -0.93 8.10
C VAL A 115 -3.80 -0.86 9.61
N ASN A 116 -4.99 -0.42 10.00
CA ASN A 116 -5.43 -0.54 11.38
C ASN A 116 -6.34 -1.76 11.48
N THR A 117 -6.03 -2.64 12.42
CA THR A 117 -6.90 -3.73 12.85
C THR A 117 -6.99 -3.74 14.37
N TRP A 118 -7.96 -4.46 14.92
CA TRP A 118 -8.24 -4.46 16.34
C TRP A 118 -8.16 -5.88 16.89
N ILE A 119 -7.62 -5.99 18.10
CA ILE A 119 -7.63 -7.22 18.89
C ILE A 119 -8.27 -6.94 20.25
N ARG A 120 -8.83 -7.99 20.86
CA ARG A 120 -9.30 -7.96 22.24
C ARG A 120 -8.42 -8.82 23.11
N VAL A 121 -8.12 -8.28 24.29
CA VAL A 121 -7.34 -8.95 25.31
C VAL A 121 -8.00 -8.73 26.66
N LYS A 122 -7.73 -9.61 27.62
CA LYS A 122 -8.19 -9.42 29.00
C LYS A 122 -7.48 -8.22 29.62
N GLY A 123 -8.18 -7.50 30.49
CA GLY A 123 -7.74 -6.22 31.05
C GLY A 123 -6.37 -6.28 31.73
N ASP A 124 -6.05 -7.40 32.38
CA ASP A 124 -4.82 -7.58 33.13
C ASP A 124 -3.57 -7.82 32.23
N ASP A 125 -3.78 -8.18 30.96
CA ASP A 125 -2.70 -8.55 30.02
C ASP A 125 -2.37 -7.42 29.02
N VAL A 126 -3.11 -6.30 29.03
CA VAL A 126 -3.02 -5.25 27.99
C VAL A 126 -1.61 -4.73 27.77
N GLN A 127 -0.95 -4.29 28.85
CA GLN A 127 0.39 -3.72 28.73
C GLN A 127 1.39 -4.79 28.29
N GLN A 128 1.25 -6.03 28.78
CA GLN A 128 2.12 -7.13 28.42
C GLN A 128 1.99 -7.47 26.92
N VAL A 129 0.77 -7.44 26.38
CA VAL A 129 0.52 -7.65 24.95
C VAL A 129 1.12 -6.53 24.10
N ILE A 130 0.98 -5.27 24.52
CA ILE A 130 1.55 -4.12 23.79
C ILE A 130 3.07 -4.23 23.75
N ASP A 131 3.69 -4.49 24.89
CA ASP A 131 5.14 -4.60 25.02
C ASP A 131 5.65 -5.80 24.20
N PHE A 132 4.92 -6.92 24.23
CA PHE A 132 5.21 -8.10 23.42
C PHE A 132 5.18 -7.79 21.91
N ILE A 133 4.09 -7.20 21.42
CA ILE A 133 3.93 -6.90 19.99
C ILE A 133 4.99 -5.91 19.52
N ASN A 134 5.19 -4.83 20.27
CA ASN A 134 6.18 -3.83 19.90
C ASN A 134 7.58 -4.45 19.93
N ARG A 135 7.96 -5.23 20.94
CA ARG A 135 9.29 -5.84 21.01
C ARG A 135 9.56 -6.88 19.92
N ASP A 136 8.63 -7.81 19.69
CA ASP A 136 8.88 -8.97 18.83
C ASP A 136 8.71 -8.65 17.33
N PHE A 137 8.07 -7.53 17.00
CA PHE A 137 7.72 -7.15 15.62
C PHE A 137 8.15 -5.73 15.19
N GLU A 138 8.87 -4.95 16.02
CA GLU A 138 9.31 -3.57 15.69
C GLU A 138 10.33 -3.49 14.54
N ALA A 139 11.05 -4.57 14.24
CA ALA A 139 12.07 -4.57 13.18
C ALA A 139 12.11 -5.86 12.34
N SER A 140 11.01 -6.61 12.29
CA SER A 140 10.93 -7.84 11.52
C SER A 140 10.06 -7.69 10.28
N ILE A 141 10.32 -8.56 9.30
CA ILE A 141 9.44 -8.78 8.17
C ILE A 141 8.49 -9.90 8.60
N PHE A 142 7.20 -9.62 8.72
CA PHE A 142 6.22 -10.58 9.22
C PHE A 142 4.90 -10.49 8.46
N LYS A 143 4.11 -11.55 8.51
CA LYS A 143 2.73 -11.61 8.03
C LYS A 143 1.78 -11.40 9.19
N PHE A 144 0.55 -11.01 8.87
CA PHE A 144 -0.47 -10.83 9.90
C PHE A 144 -0.72 -12.10 10.72
N SER A 145 -0.73 -13.28 10.06
CA SER A 145 -0.82 -14.58 10.71
C SER A 145 0.23 -14.77 11.81
N ASP A 146 1.44 -14.27 11.61
CA ASP A 146 2.55 -14.45 12.55
C ASP A 146 2.27 -13.72 13.88
N VAL A 147 1.63 -12.55 13.81
CA VAL A 147 1.19 -11.81 15.01
C VAL A 147 0.07 -12.56 15.73
N ILE A 148 -0.90 -13.09 14.97
CA ILE A 148 -2.03 -13.82 15.55
C ILE A 148 -1.59 -15.13 16.22
N ASP A 149 -0.70 -15.89 15.56
CA ASP A 149 -0.17 -17.14 16.09
C ASP A 149 0.63 -16.89 17.39
N ALA A 150 1.43 -15.82 17.41
CA ALA A 150 2.17 -15.40 18.60
C ALA A 150 1.26 -14.97 19.77
N LEU A 151 0.17 -14.25 19.47
CA LEU A 151 -0.81 -13.89 20.49
C LEU A 151 -1.55 -15.11 21.05
N LYS A 152 -1.86 -16.09 20.21
CA LYS A 152 -2.51 -17.36 20.62
C LYS A 152 -1.59 -18.22 21.49
N SER A 153 -0.27 -18.18 21.27
CA SER A 153 0.68 -18.97 22.06
C SER A 153 0.98 -18.36 23.42
N GLU A 154 1.07 -17.03 23.50
CA GLU A 154 1.52 -16.33 24.71
C GLU A 154 0.38 -15.81 25.58
N PHE A 155 -0.81 -15.55 25.01
CA PHE A 155 -1.91 -14.87 25.71
C PHE A 155 -3.25 -15.57 25.53
N ASN A 156 -4.15 -15.35 26.49
CA ASN A 156 -5.54 -15.79 26.40
C ASN A 156 -6.34 -14.84 25.47
N TYR A 157 -6.06 -14.98 24.17
CA TYR A 157 -6.54 -14.14 23.09
C TYR A 157 -7.89 -14.60 22.54
N GLU A 158 -8.80 -13.65 22.32
CA GLU A 158 -10.04 -13.87 21.55
C GLU A 158 -10.05 -12.94 20.32
N GLU A 159 -10.17 -13.55 19.13
CA GLU A 159 -10.37 -12.83 17.87
C GLU A 159 -11.69 -12.03 17.92
N SER A 160 -11.60 -10.72 17.78
CA SER A 160 -12.78 -9.86 17.62
C SER A 160 -12.59 -8.88 16.48
N TRP A 161 -13.28 -9.17 15.38
CA TRP A 161 -13.16 -8.46 14.10
C TRP A 161 -14.13 -7.30 13.92
N HIS A 162 -14.99 -7.04 14.91
CA HIS A 162 -15.93 -5.93 14.87
C HIS A 162 -15.65 -4.92 15.98
N PHE A 163 -15.85 -3.65 15.65
CA PHE A 163 -16.01 -2.57 16.61
C PHE A 163 -17.34 -2.77 17.36
N PHE A 164 -17.40 -3.71 18.30
CA PHE A 164 -18.56 -3.84 19.17
C PHE A 164 -18.38 -2.90 20.35
N ALA A 165 -19.33 -1.98 20.51
CA ALA A 165 -19.47 -1.11 21.67
C ALA A 165 -19.82 -1.86 22.98
N ASN A 166 -19.98 -3.19 22.92
CA ASN A 166 -20.24 -3.99 24.10
C ASN A 166 -18.92 -4.39 24.75
N GLU A 167 -18.60 -3.68 25.83
CA GLU A 167 -17.65 -4.05 26.86
C GLU A 167 -18.10 -5.38 27.47
N ALA A 168 -17.50 -6.49 27.03
CA ALA A 168 -17.49 -7.67 27.88
C ALA A 168 -16.66 -7.29 29.12
N GLU A 169 -17.21 -7.52 30.32
CA GLU A 169 -16.55 -7.22 31.59
C GLU A 169 -15.10 -7.75 31.56
N ASN A 170 -14.14 -6.86 31.83
CA ASN A 170 -12.70 -7.14 31.87
C ASN A 170 -12.00 -7.43 30.52
N THR A 171 -12.51 -6.94 29.39
CA THR A 171 -11.76 -6.92 28.12
C THR A 171 -11.39 -5.50 27.69
N LYS A 172 -10.24 -5.37 27.03
CA LYS A 172 -9.72 -4.11 26.50
C LYS A 172 -9.38 -4.30 25.02
N GLN A 173 -9.54 -3.22 24.26
CA GLN A 173 -9.30 -3.21 22.83
C GLN A 173 -7.93 -2.59 22.53
N ILE A 174 -7.13 -3.30 21.73
CA ILE A 174 -5.84 -2.81 21.25
C ILE A 174 -5.94 -2.63 19.74
N VAL A 175 -5.48 -1.48 19.25
CA VAL A 175 -5.28 -1.20 17.82
C VAL A 175 -3.89 -1.66 17.43
N LEU A 176 -3.83 -2.47 16.38
CA LEU A 176 -2.60 -2.81 15.69
C LEU A 176 -2.50 -1.95 14.43
N LYS A 177 -1.52 -1.06 14.40
CA LYS A 177 -1.16 -0.28 13.22
C LYS A 177 -0.02 -0.97 12.50
N LEU A 178 -0.36 -1.69 11.45
CA LEU A 178 0.55 -2.52 10.65
C LEU A 178 1.06 -1.71 9.45
N ASN A 179 2.37 -1.55 9.31
CA ASN A 179 2.96 -0.83 8.18
C ASN A 179 3.44 -1.82 7.11
N ASN A 180 2.91 -1.67 5.89
CA ASN A 180 3.35 -2.40 4.71
C ASN A 180 4.13 -1.44 3.81
N THR A 181 5.45 -1.56 3.85
CA THR A 181 6.35 -0.83 2.96
C THR A 181 6.20 -1.33 1.53
N ASN A 182 5.97 -0.39 0.61
CA ASN A 182 5.95 -0.57 -0.82
C ASN A 182 4.90 -1.59 -1.29
N TYR A 183 3.79 -1.77 -0.56
CA TYR A 183 2.77 -2.78 -0.89
C TYR A 183 3.42 -4.16 -1.15
N ARG A 184 4.34 -4.58 -0.28
CA ARG A 184 5.04 -5.86 -0.41
C ARG A 184 4.09 -7.00 -0.07
N PHE A 185 4.12 -8.03 -0.92
CA PHE A 185 3.42 -9.29 -0.73
C PHE A 185 4.41 -10.44 -0.93
N GLU A 186 4.22 -11.52 -0.17
CA GLU A 186 4.86 -12.80 -0.41
C GLU A 186 3.80 -13.82 -0.78
N GLY A 187 3.82 -14.25 -2.04
CA GLY A 187 2.67 -14.93 -2.64
C GLY A 187 1.49 -13.97 -2.73
N LYS A 188 0.42 -14.27 -2.00
CA LYS A 188 -0.83 -13.49 -1.97
C LYS A 188 -1.12 -12.86 -0.60
N LYS A 189 -0.10 -12.79 0.27
CA LYS A 189 -0.22 -12.28 1.64
C LYS A 189 0.63 -11.04 1.82
N ALA A 190 0.07 -10.01 2.44
CA ALA A 190 0.77 -8.79 2.78
C ALA A 190 1.89 -9.08 3.77
N VAL A 191 3.00 -8.37 3.57
CA VAL A 191 4.17 -8.44 4.44
C VAL A 191 4.38 -7.07 5.07
N PHE A 192 4.53 -7.07 6.38
CA PHE A 192 4.67 -5.89 7.20
C PHE A 192 6.11 -5.73 7.64
N THR A 193 6.53 -4.48 7.76
CA THR A 193 7.89 -4.07 8.14
C THR A 193 7.93 -3.48 9.54
N SER A 194 6.78 -3.14 10.11
CA SER A 194 6.64 -2.75 11.51
C SER A 194 5.18 -2.85 11.95
N VAL A 195 4.97 -2.93 13.25
CA VAL A 195 3.66 -2.80 13.91
C VAL A 195 3.78 -1.83 15.08
N GLN A 196 2.68 -1.14 15.38
CA GLN A 196 2.51 -0.40 16.63
C GLN A 196 1.21 -0.83 17.29
N ALA A 197 1.29 -1.30 18.53
CA ALA A 197 0.13 -1.62 19.36
C ALA A 197 -0.24 -0.41 20.25
N LEU A 198 -1.51 -0.03 20.27
CA LEU A 198 -2.05 1.11 21.02
C LEU A 198 -3.35 0.72 21.75
N VAL A 199 -3.55 1.17 23.00
CA VAL A 199 -4.85 1.05 23.69
C VAL A 199 -5.81 2.12 23.18
N LEU A 200 -7.08 1.77 22.99
CA LEU A 200 -8.19 2.72 22.79
C LEU A 200 -8.83 3.15 24.10
#